data_AF-F3GIC2-F1
#
_entry.id   AF-F3GIC2-F1
#
_cell.length_a   1.000
_cell.length_b   1.000
_cell.length_c   1.000
_cell.angle_alpha   90.00
_cell.angle_beta   90.00
_cell.angle_gamma   90.00
#
_symmetry.space_group_name_H-M   'P 1'
#
loop_
_entity.id
_entity.type
_entity.pdbx_description
1 polymer ?
#
loop_
_entity_poly.entity_id
_entity_poly.type
_entity_poly.pdbx_seq_one_letter_code
_entity_poly.pdbx_strand_id
1 'polypeptide(L)'
;TSGHGGCSPQGLALAALQRGFAVKLLVSVSGPLFLGGVRSDNKKQVIRLVHEQFCDALQTAGVQTLPNRSLNLPGLLADGGKPLVLISSYRLTRSKAPHWVMVTDCDSDFVYLHDPDIDHSLHRQAIDCQHMPVSHADFNRMSCFGADKLRAAVIVFAAPVDDHACASADRPQDSLP
;
A
#
# COMPACT_ATOMS: atom_id res chain seq x y z
N THR A 1 14.21 0.85 -16.06
CA THR A 1 12.77 1.13 -16.02
C THR A 1 12.54 2.28 -15.06
N SER A 2 12.33 3.50 -15.58
CA SER A 2 12.51 4.75 -14.81
C SER A 2 11.20 5.53 -14.64
N GLY A 3 10.12 4.83 -14.30
CA GLY A 3 8.84 5.41 -13.91
C GLY A 3 8.66 5.36 -12.39
N HIS A 4 9.37 6.20 -11.64
CA HIS A 4 9.18 6.29 -10.18
C HIS A 4 7.79 6.86 -9.81
N GLY A 5 7.06 7.44 -10.76
CA GLY A 5 5.71 7.96 -10.55
C GLY A 5 4.70 6.89 -10.11
N GLY A 6 4.85 5.65 -10.59
CA GLY A 6 3.91 4.56 -10.29
C GLY A 6 4.12 3.85 -8.95
N CYS A 7 5.33 3.90 -8.37
CA CYS A 7 5.66 3.18 -7.13
C CYS A 7 5.54 4.04 -5.86
N SER A 8 5.01 5.27 -5.97
CA SER A 8 4.81 6.14 -4.81
C SER A 8 3.66 5.63 -3.93
N PRO A 9 3.72 5.81 -2.60
CA PRO A 9 2.61 5.49 -1.71
C PRO A 9 1.32 6.21 -2.12
N GLN A 10 1.42 7.47 -2.53
CA GLN A 10 0.28 8.28 -2.93
C GLN A 10 -0.36 7.76 -4.23
N GLY A 11 0.46 7.45 -5.24
CA GLY A 11 -0.02 6.87 -6.50
C GLY A 11 -0.68 5.52 -6.29
N LEU A 12 -0.12 4.67 -5.43
CA LEU A 12 -0.70 3.37 -5.08
C LEU A 12 -2.04 3.53 -4.34
N ALA A 13 -2.15 4.47 -3.42
CA ALA A 13 -3.40 4.78 -2.72
C ALA A 13 -4.50 5.26 -3.69
N LEU A 14 -4.16 6.16 -4.62
CA LEU A 14 -5.10 6.62 -5.65
C LEU A 14 -5.53 5.49 -6.58
N ALA A 15 -4.60 4.63 -6.98
CA ALA A 15 -4.91 3.47 -7.81
C ALA A 15 -5.88 2.49 -7.11
N ALA A 16 -5.77 2.34 -5.79
CA ALA A 16 -6.70 1.53 -4.99
C ALA A 16 -8.09 2.18 -4.90
N LEU A 17 -8.16 3.50 -4.66
CA LEU A 17 -9.44 4.24 -4.68
C LEU A 17 -10.16 4.11 -6.02
N GLN A 18 -9.44 4.26 -7.13
CA GLN A 18 -10.00 4.12 -8.49
C GLN A 18 -10.55 2.71 -8.77
N ARG A 19 -10.13 1.71 -7.99
CA ARG A 19 -10.63 0.33 -8.06
C ARG A 19 -11.76 0.05 -7.07
N GLY A 20 -12.23 1.07 -6.34
CA GLY A 20 -13.35 0.97 -5.41
C GLY A 20 -12.98 0.57 -3.98
N PHE A 21 -11.70 0.52 -3.61
CA PHE A 21 -11.31 0.22 -2.23
C PHE A 21 -11.36 1.47 -1.36
N ALA A 22 -11.75 1.32 -0.09
CA ALA A 22 -11.47 2.34 0.91
C ALA A 22 -10.00 2.29 1.31
N VAL A 23 -9.37 3.44 1.56
CA VAL A 23 -7.91 3.52 1.74
C VAL A 23 -7.54 4.37 2.97
N LYS A 24 -6.57 3.88 3.74
CA LYS A 24 -5.80 4.68 4.71
C LYS A 24 -4.34 4.71 4.28
N LEU A 25 -3.68 5.85 4.46
CA LEU A 25 -2.31 6.05 4.01
C LEU A 25 -1.38 6.36 5.19
N LEU A 26 -0.22 5.70 5.28
CA LEU A 26 0.86 6.07 6.17
C LEU A 26 2.08 6.45 5.35
N VAL A 27 2.64 7.63 5.57
CA VAL A 27 3.94 8.04 5.00
C VAL A 27 4.72 8.81 6.06
N SER A 28 5.94 8.38 6.34
CA SER A 28 6.73 8.94 7.44
C SER A 28 7.56 10.17 7.11
N VAL A 29 7.70 10.48 5.83
CA VAL A 29 8.50 11.59 5.36
C VAL A 29 7.60 12.46 4.49
N SER A 30 7.67 13.76 4.70
CA SER A 30 6.91 14.72 3.91
C SER A 30 7.59 15.00 2.57
N GLY A 31 6.78 15.27 1.56
CA GLY A 31 7.24 15.68 0.24
C GLY A 31 7.58 14.54 -0.73
N PRO A 32 8.07 14.90 -1.93
CA PRO A 32 8.30 13.98 -3.02
C PRO A 32 9.43 13.00 -2.70
N LEU A 33 9.08 11.72 -2.72
CA LEU A 33 9.99 10.62 -2.41
C LEU A 33 10.92 10.29 -3.58
N PHE A 34 12.05 9.64 -3.28
CA PHE A 34 12.99 9.08 -4.26
C PHE A 34 13.74 10.09 -5.15
N LEU A 35 13.69 11.39 -4.84
CA LEU A 35 14.40 12.42 -5.62
C LEU A 35 15.93 12.25 -5.63
N GLY A 36 16.53 11.67 -4.58
CA GLY A 36 17.98 11.47 -4.47
C GLY A 36 18.57 10.58 -5.56
N GLY A 37 17.78 9.73 -6.21
CA GLY A 37 18.21 8.88 -7.33
C GLY A 37 18.16 9.57 -8.70
N VAL A 38 17.65 10.80 -8.79
CA VAL A 38 17.34 11.48 -10.05
C VAL A 38 18.38 12.54 -10.35
N ARG A 39 19.16 12.36 -11.41
CA ARG A 39 20.26 13.28 -11.77
C ARG A 39 19.81 14.51 -12.58
N SER A 40 18.71 14.41 -13.32
CA SER A 40 18.21 15.49 -14.17
C SER A 40 17.21 16.36 -13.40
N ASP A 41 17.44 17.67 -13.39
CA ASP A 41 16.55 18.61 -12.69
C ASP A 41 15.16 18.69 -13.33
N ASN A 42 15.06 18.59 -14.65
CA ASN A 42 13.77 18.46 -15.34
C ASN A 42 12.98 17.23 -14.83
N LYS A 43 13.65 16.07 -14.69
CA LYS A 43 12.98 14.87 -14.13
C LYS A 43 12.57 15.06 -12.67
N LYS A 44 13.37 15.79 -11.87
CA LYS A 44 12.97 16.12 -10.49
C LYS A 44 11.73 17.01 -10.47
N GLN A 45 11.65 18.02 -11.35
CA GLN A 45 10.48 18.90 -11.45
C GLN A 45 9.22 18.11 -11.80
N VAL A 46 9.30 17.18 -12.78
CA VAL A 46 8.17 16.30 -13.12
C VAL A 46 7.74 15.46 -11.93
N ILE A 47 8.67 14.87 -11.17
CA ILE A 47 8.33 14.07 -9.98
C ILE A 47 7.67 14.92 -8.89
N ARG A 48 8.12 16.16 -8.69
CA ARG A 48 7.49 17.11 -7.75
C ARG A 48 6.06 17.41 -8.15
N LEU A 49 5.84 17.76 -9.41
CA LEU A 49 4.52 18.07 -9.94
C LEU A 49 3.54 16.89 -9.81
N VAL A 50 3.98 15.69 -10.19
CA VAL A 50 3.15 14.48 -10.06
C VAL A 50 2.85 14.17 -8.60
N HIS A 51 3.82 14.35 -7.70
CA HIS A 51 3.61 14.18 -6.27
C HIS A 51 2.57 15.16 -5.72
N GLU A 52 2.66 16.44 -6.07
CA GLU A 52 1.70 17.48 -5.68
C GLU A 52 0.29 17.12 -6.16
N GLN A 53 0.14 16.75 -7.43
CA GLN A 53 -1.14 16.30 -8.00
C GLN A 53 -1.73 15.10 -7.25
N PHE A 54 -0.90 14.14 -6.85
CA PHE A 54 -1.39 13.00 -6.07
C PHE A 54 -1.82 13.39 -4.66
N CYS A 55 -1.09 14.29 -4.00
CA CYS A 55 -1.47 14.80 -2.68
C CYS A 55 -2.80 15.53 -2.74
N ASP A 56 -3.02 16.41 -3.73
CA ASP A 56 -4.27 17.14 -3.91
C ASP A 56 -5.45 16.21 -4.16
N ALA A 57 -5.26 15.19 -5.01
CA ALA A 57 -6.30 14.21 -5.31
C ALA A 57 -6.68 13.37 -4.07
N LEU A 58 -5.70 12.95 -3.25
CA LEU A 58 -5.95 12.21 -2.01
C LEU A 58 -6.66 13.04 -0.95
N GLN A 59 -6.29 14.32 -0.84
CA GLN A 59 -6.97 15.26 0.06
C GLN A 59 -8.42 15.48 -0.38
N THR A 60 -8.65 15.68 -1.67
CA THR A 60 -10.00 15.84 -2.25
C THR A 60 -10.87 14.60 -2.02
N ALA A 61 -10.27 13.41 -2.12
CA ALA A 61 -10.93 12.13 -1.85
C ALA A 61 -11.14 11.84 -0.35
N GLY A 62 -10.64 12.69 0.56
CA GLY A 62 -10.79 12.51 2.00
C GLY A 62 -10.01 11.32 2.59
N VAL A 63 -8.91 10.91 1.95
CA VAL A 63 -8.12 9.76 2.43
C VAL A 63 -7.50 10.06 3.79
N GLN A 64 -7.81 9.21 4.77
CA GLN A 64 -7.23 9.31 6.11
C GLN A 64 -5.73 9.02 6.07
N THR A 65 -4.94 9.95 6.60
CA THR A 65 -3.50 9.73 6.83
C THR A 65 -3.26 9.27 8.27
N LEU A 66 -2.57 8.15 8.43
CA LEU A 66 -2.22 7.56 9.72
C LEU A 66 -1.01 8.27 10.35
N PRO A 67 -0.94 8.32 11.69
CA PRO A 67 0.16 8.96 12.40
C PRO A 67 1.49 8.24 12.17
N ASN A 68 2.54 9.04 12.13
CA ASN A 68 3.87 8.63 11.69
C ASN A 68 4.73 8.00 12.81
N ARG A 69 4.33 6.84 13.35
CA ARG A 69 5.10 6.18 14.43
C ARG A 69 5.23 4.67 14.28
N SER A 70 4.15 3.97 13.99
CA SER A 70 4.16 2.51 13.73
C SER A 70 2.83 2.08 13.12
N LEU A 71 2.84 0.98 12.37
CA LEU A 71 1.62 0.32 11.93
C LEU A 71 1.15 -0.59 13.05
N ASN A 72 -0.04 -0.33 13.59
CA ASN A 72 -0.73 -1.29 14.45
C ASN A 72 -1.29 -2.43 13.59
N LEU A 73 -0.43 -3.35 13.14
CA LEU A 73 -0.83 -4.44 12.25
C LEU A 73 -1.98 -5.28 12.82
N PRO A 74 -1.96 -5.70 14.11
CA PRO A 74 -3.07 -6.47 14.67
C PRO A 74 -4.41 -5.74 14.57
N GLY A 75 -4.45 -4.45 14.92
CA GLY A 75 -5.68 -3.64 14.81
C GLY A 75 -6.14 -3.46 13.37
N LEU A 76 -5.22 -3.17 12.45
CA LEU A 76 -5.55 -2.96 11.03
C LEU A 76 -6.08 -4.25 10.38
N LEU A 77 -5.51 -5.40 10.72
CA LEU A 77 -5.96 -6.70 10.22
C LEU A 77 -7.31 -7.09 10.84
N ALA A 78 -7.51 -6.83 12.13
CA ALA A 78 -8.79 -7.06 12.82
C ALA A 78 -9.93 -6.20 12.23
N ASP A 79 -9.62 -4.97 11.81
CA ASP A 79 -10.56 -4.06 11.13
C ASP A 79 -10.82 -4.47 9.65
N GLY A 80 -10.28 -5.62 9.19
CA GLY A 80 -10.43 -6.11 7.81
C GLY A 80 -9.52 -5.43 6.79
N GLY A 81 -8.58 -4.60 7.24
CA GLY A 81 -7.61 -3.94 6.39
C GLY A 81 -6.56 -4.90 5.84
N LYS A 82 -6.09 -4.63 4.62
CA LYS A 82 -4.98 -5.32 3.96
C LYS A 82 -3.81 -4.34 3.77
N PRO A 83 -2.81 -4.35 4.66
CA PRO A 83 -1.67 -3.45 4.57
C PRO A 83 -0.72 -3.84 3.43
N LEU A 84 -0.52 -2.93 2.47
CA LEU A 84 0.60 -2.95 1.54
C LEU A 84 1.71 -2.10 2.15
N VAL A 85 2.87 -2.69 2.39
CA VAL A 85 3.97 -2.06 3.12
C VAL A 85 5.19 -1.95 2.22
N LEU A 86 5.78 -0.76 2.19
CA LEU A 86 7.04 -0.53 1.52
C LEU A 86 8.17 -1.12 2.37
N ILE A 87 8.93 -2.05 1.78
CA ILE A 87 10.10 -2.66 2.39
C ILE A 87 11.36 -2.39 1.57
N SER A 88 12.50 -2.43 2.26
CA SER A 88 13.81 -2.52 1.65
C SER A 88 14.12 -3.98 1.34
N SER A 89 14.01 -4.37 0.08
CA SER A 89 14.37 -5.72 -0.39
C SER A 89 15.89 -5.92 -0.55
N TYR A 90 16.73 -4.98 -0.07
CA TYR A 90 18.18 -4.98 -0.36
C TYR A 90 18.88 -6.28 0.05
N ARG A 91 18.44 -6.95 1.13
CA ARG A 91 19.00 -8.25 1.52
C ARG A 91 18.49 -9.43 0.70
N LEU A 92 17.33 -9.30 0.06
CA LEU A 92 16.67 -10.34 -0.74
C LEU A 92 17.08 -10.27 -2.21
N THR A 93 17.11 -9.07 -2.80
CA THR A 93 17.26 -8.90 -4.26
C THR A 93 18.52 -8.12 -4.66
N ARG A 94 19.32 -7.62 -3.70
CA ARG A 94 20.44 -6.68 -3.91
C ARG A 94 20.08 -5.41 -4.70
N SER A 95 18.79 -5.18 -4.95
CA SER A 95 18.26 -3.99 -5.59
C SER A 95 17.89 -2.95 -4.54
N LYS A 96 18.10 -1.67 -4.88
CA LYS A 96 17.69 -0.50 -4.06
C LYS A 96 16.32 0.04 -4.49
N ALA A 97 15.60 -0.67 -5.35
CA ALA A 97 14.27 -0.26 -5.78
C ALA A 97 13.27 -0.37 -4.62
N PRO A 98 12.28 0.54 -4.53
CA PRO A 98 11.18 0.40 -3.59
C PRO A 98 10.39 -0.89 -3.88
N HIS A 99 10.12 -1.69 -2.85
CA HIS A 99 9.42 -2.96 -2.98
C HIS A 99 8.18 -3.01 -2.09
N TRP A 100 7.02 -3.35 -2.66
CA TRP A 100 5.75 -3.38 -1.95
C TRP A 100 5.35 -4.83 -1.68
N VAL A 101 5.16 -5.17 -0.40
CA VAL A 101 4.67 -6.49 0.04
C VAL A 101 3.33 -6.32 0.75
N MET A 102 2.51 -7.37 0.74
CA MET A 102 1.27 -7.41 1.49
C MET A 102 1.51 -8.09 2.84
N VAL A 103 0.99 -7.52 3.93
CA VAL A 103 0.87 -8.21 5.22
C VAL A 103 -0.42 -9.02 5.20
N THR A 104 -0.31 -10.33 5.31
CA THR A 104 -1.47 -11.24 5.29
C THR A 104 -1.98 -11.56 6.68
N ASP A 105 -1.09 -11.65 7.66
CA ASP A 105 -1.42 -11.96 9.05
C ASP A 105 -0.31 -11.48 10.02
N CYS A 106 -0.59 -11.47 11.32
CA CYS A 106 0.35 -11.09 12.38
C CYS A 106 -0.03 -11.73 13.72
N ASP A 107 0.92 -12.40 14.37
CA ASP A 107 0.78 -12.92 15.73
C ASP A 107 1.85 -12.33 16.68
N SER A 108 2.03 -12.92 17.86
CA SER A 108 3.01 -12.46 18.86
C SER A 108 4.47 -12.62 18.41
N ASP A 109 4.75 -13.58 17.53
CA ASP A 109 6.09 -14.00 17.16
C ASP A 109 6.47 -13.50 15.76
N PHE A 110 5.50 -13.46 14.84
CA PHE A 110 5.72 -13.23 13.42
C PHE A 110 4.74 -12.24 12.78
N VAL A 111 5.25 -11.58 11.73
CA VAL A 111 4.48 -10.89 10.71
C VAL A 111 4.55 -11.74 9.44
N TYR A 112 3.41 -12.05 8.86
CA TYR A 112 3.31 -12.88 7.66
C TYR A 112 3.18 -12.01 6.42
N LEU A 113 4.10 -12.20 5.47
CA LEU A 113 4.19 -11.39 4.26
C LEU A 113 3.85 -12.22 3.00
N HIS A 114 3.26 -11.55 2.03
CA HIS A 114 3.10 -12.02 0.66
C HIS A 114 3.82 -11.07 -0.30
N ASP A 115 4.73 -11.61 -1.10
CA ASP A 115 5.58 -10.86 -2.03
C ASP A 115 5.18 -11.18 -3.49
N PRO A 116 4.75 -10.19 -4.29
CA PRO A 116 4.35 -10.42 -5.68
C PRO A 116 5.51 -10.67 -6.65
N ASP A 117 6.76 -10.31 -6.30
CA ASP A 117 7.92 -10.34 -7.20
C ASP A 117 8.85 -11.56 -7.00
N ILE A 118 8.32 -12.67 -6.47
CA ILE A 118 9.15 -13.87 -6.29
C ILE A 118 9.44 -14.51 -7.65
N ASP A 119 10.71 -14.38 -8.06
CA ASP A 119 11.29 -15.00 -9.23
C ASP A 119 11.21 -16.54 -9.12
N HIS A 120 10.35 -17.15 -9.93
CA HIS A 120 10.12 -18.60 -9.99
C HIS A 120 11.38 -19.42 -10.39
N SER A 121 12.49 -18.75 -10.74
CA SER A 121 13.75 -19.39 -11.14
C SER A 121 14.61 -19.91 -9.98
N LEU A 122 14.36 -19.46 -8.74
CA LEU A 122 15.15 -19.83 -7.56
C LEU A 122 14.59 -21.01 -6.76
N HIS A 123 14.13 -22.10 -7.40
CA HIS A 123 13.90 -23.42 -6.76
C HIS A 123 13.19 -23.40 -5.38
N ARG A 124 12.35 -22.41 -5.10
CA ARG A 124 11.49 -22.35 -3.91
C ARG A 124 10.11 -22.77 -4.35
N GLN A 125 9.58 -23.79 -3.68
CA GLN A 125 8.31 -24.38 -4.07
C GLN A 125 7.21 -23.33 -3.89
N ALA A 126 6.21 -23.32 -4.78
CA ALA A 126 5.09 -22.37 -4.77
C ALA A 126 4.29 -22.33 -3.44
N ILE A 127 4.55 -23.29 -2.53
CA ILE A 127 3.96 -23.39 -1.19
C ILE A 127 4.70 -22.56 -0.13
N ASP A 128 5.92 -22.08 -0.41
CA ASP A 128 6.72 -21.23 0.50
C ASP A 128 6.46 -19.72 0.29
N CYS A 129 5.54 -19.36 -0.61
CA CYS A 129 5.41 -18.01 -1.17
C CYS A 129 4.15 -17.25 -0.70
N GLN A 130 3.33 -17.89 0.13
CA GLN A 130 2.24 -17.26 0.85
C GLN A 130 2.54 -17.40 2.33
N HIS A 131 2.41 -16.32 3.10
CA HIS A 131 2.70 -16.29 4.54
C HIS A 131 4.18 -16.53 4.89
N MET A 132 5.10 -15.81 4.26
CA MET A 132 6.50 -15.82 4.71
C MET A 132 6.59 -15.23 6.12
N PRO A 133 6.94 -16.01 7.16
CA PRO A 133 7.04 -15.49 8.51
C PRO A 133 8.31 -14.66 8.65
N VAL A 134 8.16 -13.46 9.19
CA VAL A 134 9.27 -12.56 9.50
C VAL A 134 9.12 -12.14 10.95
N SER A 135 10.23 -12.16 11.71
CA SER A 135 10.20 -11.69 13.09
C SER A 135 9.76 -10.21 13.15
N HIS A 136 9.09 -9.79 14.23
CA HIS A 136 8.73 -8.39 14.43
C HIS A 136 9.93 -7.44 14.31
N ALA A 137 11.10 -7.87 14.79
CA ALA A 137 12.34 -7.09 14.69
C ALA A 137 12.81 -6.92 13.24
N ASP A 138 12.77 -7.99 12.45
CA ASP A 138 13.16 -7.94 11.04
C ASP A 138 12.16 -7.16 10.20
N PHE A 139 10.85 -7.33 10.46
CA PHE A 139 9.79 -6.55 9.82
C PHE A 139 9.99 -5.05 10.08
N ASN A 140 10.23 -4.66 11.34
CA ASN A 140 10.49 -3.27 11.69
C ASN A 140 11.76 -2.71 11.04
N ARG A 141 12.78 -3.54 10.83
CA ARG A 141 14.01 -3.14 10.14
C ARG A 141 13.80 -2.99 8.64
N MET A 142 13.10 -3.93 8.00
CA MET A 142 12.90 -3.93 6.54
C MET A 142 11.87 -2.90 6.09
N SER A 143 10.86 -2.59 6.89
CA SER A 143 9.85 -1.54 6.61
C SER A 143 10.41 -0.11 6.68
N CYS A 144 11.72 0.03 6.93
CA CYS A 144 12.46 1.26 6.94
C CYS A 144 13.30 1.37 5.65
N PHE A 145 12.94 2.28 4.76
CA PHE A 145 13.52 2.43 3.43
C PHE A 145 14.45 3.65 3.34
N GLY A 146 15.62 3.46 2.73
CA GLY A 146 16.55 4.54 2.40
C GLY A 146 17.21 5.23 3.60
N ALA A 147 17.99 6.29 3.31
CA ALA A 147 18.73 7.05 4.33
C ALA A 147 17.79 7.86 5.24
N ASP A 148 16.66 8.32 4.71
CA ASP A 148 15.66 9.12 5.43
C ASP A 148 14.76 8.28 6.35
N LYS A 149 15.02 6.96 6.45
CA LYS A 149 14.23 6.01 7.25
C LYS A 149 12.73 6.10 6.94
N LEU A 150 12.42 6.15 5.64
CA LEU A 150 11.05 6.22 5.14
C LEU A 150 10.28 4.95 5.54
N ARG A 151 9.12 5.12 6.14
CA ARG A 151 8.09 4.11 6.32
C ARG A 151 6.89 4.54 5.51
N ALA A 152 6.38 3.64 4.69
CA ALA A 152 5.17 3.89 3.92
C ALA A 152 4.29 2.65 3.90
N ALA A 153 2.98 2.85 4.04
CA ALA A 153 2.00 1.80 3.88
C ALA A 153 0.69 2.35 3.31
N VAL A 154 0.06 1.54 2.47
CA VAL A 154 -1.28 1.76 1.93
C VAL A 154 -2.15 0.65 2.47
N ILE A 155 -3.14 0.98 3.29
CA ILE A 155 -4.06 0.00 3.85
C ILE A 155 -5.33 0.07 3.02
N VAL A 156 -5.66 -1.02 2.34
CA VAL A 156 -6.90 -1.13 1.57
C VAL A 156 -7.94 -1.90 2.37
N PHE A 157 -9.19 -1.48 2.26
CA PHE A 157 -10.35 -2.13 2.84
C PHE A 157 -11.34 -2.43 1.72
N ALA A 158 -12.17 -3.44 1.90
CA ALA A 158 -13.32 -3.65 1.02
C ALA A 158 -14.13 -2.36 0.91
N ALA A 159 -14.75 -2.14 -0.26
CA ALA A 159 -15.68 -1.04 -0.42
C ALA A 159 -16.73 -1.10 0.69
N PRO A 160 -17.13 0.04 1.29
CA PRO A 160 -18.34 0.06 2.10
C PRO A 160 -19.47 -0.51 1.25
N VAL A 161 -20.14 -1.56 1.75
CA VAL A 161 -21.36 -2.04 1.13
C VAL A 161 -22.43 -0.99 1.45
N ASP A 162 -22.89 -0.26 0.44
CA ASP A 162 -24.03 0.64 0.61
C ASP A 162 -25.29 -0.20 0.87
N ASP A 163 -25.65 -0.39 2.14
CA ASP A 163 -26.86 -1.11 2.58
C ASP A 163 -28.18 -0.46 2.08
N HIS A 164 -28.12 0.67 1.37
CA HIS A 164 -29.28 1.38 0.86
C HIS A 164 -29.86 0.83 -0.46
N ALA A 165 -29.21 -0.11 -1.13
CA ALA A 165 -29.70 -0.66 -2.40
C ALA A 165 -30.76 -1.78 -2.25
N CYS A 166 -30.98 -2.34 -1.06
CA CYS A 166 -31.81 -3.53 -0.88
C CYS A 166 -33.30 -3.25 -0.61
N ALA A 167 -33.74 -2.00 -0.51
CA ALA A 167 -35.10 -1.65 -0.03
C ALA A 167 -36.10 -1.20 -1.11
N SER A 168 -35.77 -1.21 -2.41
CA SER A 168 -36.65 -0.65 -3.46
C SER A 168 -37.24 -1.65 -4.46
N ALA A 169 -36.99 -2.95 -4.31
CA ALA A 169 -37.46 -3.97 -5.26
C ALA A 169 -38.51 -4.91 -4.63
N ASP A 170 -39.54 -4.38 -3.98
CA ASP A 170 -40.78 -5.14 -3.80
C ASP A 170 -42.00 -4.21 -3.68
N ARG A 171 -42.55 -3.83 -4.83
CA ARG A 171 -43.93 -3.36 -4.90
C ARG A 171 -44.52 -3.80 -6.25
N PRO A 172 -45.31 -4.89 -6.31
CA PRO A 172 -46.04 -5.22 -7.53
C PRO A 172 -47.09 -4.14 -7.79
N GLN A 173 -46.98 -3.48 -8.94
CA GLN A 173 -48.02 -2.62 -9.48
C GLN A 173 -49.08 -3.50 -10.13
N ASP A 174 -50.11 -3.87 -9.37
CA ASP A 174 -51.35 -4.36 -9.96
C ASP A 174 -52.21 -3.16 -10.38
N SER A 175 -52.25 -2.91 -11.68
CA SER A 175 -53.28 -2.09 -12.30
C SER A 175 -53.59 -2.59 -13.73
N LEU A 176 -54.69 -3.36 -13.79
CA LEU A 176 -55.82 -3.27 -14.74
C LEU A 176 -55.60 -3.66 -16.21
N PRO A 177 -56.66 -4.00 -17.00
CA PRO A 177 -58.01 -3.40 -17.00
C PRO A 177 -59.16 -4.22 -16.40
#